data_AF-A0A128EVP9-F1
#
_entry.id   AF-A0A128EVP9-F1
#
_cell.length_a   1.000
_cell.length_b   1.000
_cell.length_c   1.000
_cell.angle_alpha   90.00
_cell.angle_beta   90.00
_cell.angle_gamma   90.00
#
_symmetry.space_group_name_H-M   'P 1'
#
loop_
_entity.id
_entity.type
_entity.pdbx_description
1 polymer ?
#
loop_
_entity_poly.entity_id
_entity_poly.type
_entity_poly.pdbx_seq_one_letter_code
_entity_poly.pdbx_strand_id
1 'polypeptide(L)'
;MFNVKTTIKTTLLATAVLGLTACSDYDPVAESDCGKVVSHAQKVLGALAPSAGELMSQCKAASDSARGCVMAATKKGQLAQCL
;
A
#
# COMPACT_ATOMS: atom_id res chain seq x y z
N MET A 1 -17.72 12.31 10.70
CA MET A 1 -17.92 13.25 9.58
C MET A 1 -16.91 14.38 9.72
N PHE A 2 -15.80 14.35 8.98
CA PHE A 2 -14.89 15.49 8.90
C PHE A 2 -15.42 16.39 7.78
N ASN A 3 -15.78 17.64 8.09
CA ASN A 3 -16.66 18.45 7.24
C ASN A 3 -16.10 19.87 7.02
N VAL A 4 -16.12 20.31 5.75
CA VAL A 4 -16.33 21.69 5.26
C VAL A 4 -15.27 22.79 5.57
N LYS A 5 -14.67 23.27 4.46
CA LYS A 5 -14.39 24.66 4.05
C LYS A 5 -13.66 25.62 5.02
N THR A 6 -12.49 26.07 4.55
CA THR A 6 -11.66 27.21 4.95
C THR A 6 -12.42 28.47 5.40
N THR A 7 -12.13 28.97 6.62
CA THR A 7 -11.72 30.35 7.01
C THR A 7 -12.02 30.55 8.51
N ILE A 8 -11.11 31.27 9.21
CA ILE A 8 -11.30 32.12 10.42
C ILE A 8 -10.39 31.73 11.60
N LYS A 9 -9.31 32.52 11.68
CA LYS A 9 -8.61 33.10 12.84
C LYS A 9 -8.37 32.26 14.11
N THR A 10 -7.07 32.29 14.46
CA THR A 10 -6.45 32.32 15.79
C THR A 10 -5.97 30.99 16.38
N THR A 11 -4.68 31.02 16.73
CA THR A 11 -4.01 30.25 17.79
C THR A 11 -3.45 28.87 17.43
N LEU A 12 -2.27 28.91 16.80
CA LEU A 12 -1.04 28.32 17.32
C LEU A 12 -1.17 26.95 18.02
N LEU A 13 -1.22 25.88 17.23
CA LEU A 13 -0.60 24.61 17.60
C LEU A 13 -0.14 23.89 16.32
N ALA A 14 1.17 23.75 16.17
CA ALA A 14 1.79 23.05 15.07
C ALA A 14 1.45 21.56 15.16
N THR A 15 0.42 21.13 14.44
CA THR A 15 0.13 19.71 14.21
C THR A 15 0.16 19.49 12.71
N ALA A 16 1.34 19.13 12.22
CA ALA A 16 1.53 18.68 10.85
C ALA A 16 0.85 17.31 10.69
N VAL A 17 -0.48 17.32 10.55
CA VAL A 17 -1.23 16.13 10.14
C VAL A 17 -1.10 16.04 8.62
N LEU A 18 0.07 15.60 8.17
CA LEU A 18 0.27 15.02 6.84
C LEU A 18 -0.32 13.60 6.85
N GLY A 19 -1.60 13.49 7.18
CA GLY A 19 -2.37 12.29 6.88
C GLY A 19 -2.73 12.37 5.41
N LEU A 20 -1.79 12.00 4.52
CA LEU A 20 -2.12 11.77 3.12
C LEU A 20 -3.29 10.80 3.11
N THR A 21 -4.44 11.29 2.67
CA THR A 21 -5.57 10.45 2.29
C THR A 21 -5.10 9.61 1.12
N ALA A 22 -4.53 8.44 1.40
CA ALA A 22 -4.37 7.38 0.44
C ALA A 22 -5.79 6.83 0.15
N CYS A 23 -6.54 7.54 -0.67
CA CYS A 23 -7.64 6.96 -1.44
C CYS A 23 -7.00 5.96 -2.41
N SER A 24 -6.64 4.80 -1.88
CA SER A 24 -5.87 3.79 -2.59
C SER A 24 -6.82 2.85 -3.33
N ASP A 25 -7.53 3.38 -4.33
CA ASP A 25 -8.09 2.55 -5.40
C ASP A 25 -6.92 2.20 -6.34
N TYR A 26 -6.06 1.29 -5.87
CA TYR A 26 -5.09 0.66 -6.75
C TYR A 26 -5.84 -0.20 -7.77
N ASP A 27 -5.32 -0.25 -9.00
CA ASP A 27 -5.91 -1.09 -10.04
C ASP A 27 -6.00 -2.54 -9.51
N PRO A 28 -7.21 -3.12 -9.44
CA PRO A 28 -7.41 -4.41 -8.79
C PRO A 28 -6.69 -5.51 -9.58
N VAL A 29 -5.88 -6.29 -8.89
CA VAL A 29 -5.10 -7.38 -9.49
C VAL A 29 -5.72 -8.71 -9.08
N ALA A 30 -6.11 -9.52 -10.05
CA ALA A 30 -6.69 -10.84 -9.81
C ALA A 30 -5.70 -11.81 -9.15
N GLU A 31 -6.21 -12.80 -8.41
CA GLU A 31 -5.39 -13.85 -7.79
C GLU A 31 -4.53 -14.62 -8.81
N SER A 32 -5.04 -14.79 -10.04
CA SER A 32 -4.32 -15.43 -11.14
C SER A 32 -2.97 -14.77 -11.46
N ASP A 33 -2.82 -13.48 -11.13
CA ASP A 33 -1.60 -12.71 -11.34
C ASP A 33 -0.65 -12.75 -10.13
N CYS A 34 -0.92 -13.57 -9.10
CA CYS A 34 -0.06 -13.66 -7.93
C CYS A 34 1.40 -14.00 -8.24
N GLY A 35 1.68 -14.75 -9.30
CA GLY A 35 3.06 -14.98 -9.74
C GLY A 35 3.81 -13.68 -10.08
N LYS A 36 3.12 -12.71 -10.69
CA LYS A 36 3.67 -11.38 -10.99
C LYS A 36 3.84 -10.55 -9.73
N VAL A 37 2.84 -10.57 -8.84
CA VAL A 37 2.85 -9.85 -7.55
C VAL A 37 4.02 -10.32 -6.68
N VAL A 38 4.21 -11.64 -6.54
CA VAL A 38 5.34 -12.22 -5.79
C VAL A 38 6.68 -11.82 -6.40
N SER A 39 6.81 -11.95 -7.72
CA SER A 39 8.05 -11.56 -8.42
C SER A 39 8.38 -10.09 -8.23
N HIS A 40 7.37 -9.22 -8.23
CA HIS A 40 7.52 -7.78 -7.98
C HIS A 40 7.94 -7.51 -6.54
N ALA A 41 7.23 -8.09 -5.57
CA ALA A 41 7.56 -7.95 -4.14
C ALA A 41 8.99 -8.41 -3.83
N GLN A 42 9.43 -9.54 -4.40
CA GLN A 42 10.80 -10.03 -4.26
C GLN A 42 11.84 -9.06 -4.83
N LYS A 43 11.56 -8.44 -5.98
CA LYS A 43 12.45 -7.43 -6.57
C LYS A 43 12.54 -6.18 -5.69
N VAL A 44 11.43 -5.71 -5.13
CA VAL A 44 11.41 -4.53 -4.27
C VAL A 44 12.12 -4.78 -2.94
N LEU A 45 11.89 -5.94 -2.32
CA LEU A 45 12.46 -6.30 -1.01
C LEU A 45 13.92 -6.78 -1.09
N GLY A 46 14.31 -7.42 -2.19
CA GLY A 46 15.64 -8.01 -2.37
C GLY A 46 15.92 -9.06 -1.31
N ALA A 47 17.06 -8.96 -0.62
CA ALA A 47 17.45 -9.87 0.46
C ALA A 47 16.52 -9.88 1.68
N LEU A 48 15.59 -8.93 1.78
CA LEU A 48 14.58 -8.87 2.85
C LEU A 48 13.29 -9.59 2.46
N ALA A 49 13.19 -10.14 1.24
CA ALA A 49 12.00 -10.85 0.81
C ALA A 49 11.85 -12.17 1.58
N PRO A 50 10.67 -12.47 2.13
CA PRO A 50 10.38 -13.82 2.60
C PRO A 50 10.36 -14.80 1.41
N SER A 51 10.21 -16.08 1.71
CA SER A 51 10.20 -17.12 0.68
C SER A 51 9.09 -16.88 -0.35
N ALA A 52 9.32 -17.31 -1.60
CA ALA A 52 8.32 -17.19 -2.67
C ALA A 52 6.99 -17.86 -2.28
N GLY A 53 7.04 -19.00 -1.58
CA GLY A 53 5.85 -19.70 -1.12
C GLY A 53 5.04 -18.89 -0.10
N GLU A 54 5.72 -18.22 0.83
CA GLU A 54 5.06 -17.37 1.83
C GLU A 54 4.44 -16.12 1.22
N LEU A 55 5.13 -15.48 0.26
CA LEU A 55 4.56 -14.37 -0.51
C LEU A 55 3.38 -14.82 -1.37
N MET A 56 3.42 -16.04 -1.93
CA MET A 56 2.33 -16.58 -2.72
C MET A 56 1.09 -16.82 -1.86
N SER A 57 1.26 -17.39 -0.67
CA SER A 57 0.17 -17.58 0.29
C SER A 57 -0.46 -16.25 0.71
N GLN A 58 0.36 -15.24 1.02
CA GLN A 58 -0.12 -13.90 1.34
C GLN A 58 -0.86 -13.25 0.16
N CYS A 59 -0.34 -13.41 -1.06
CA CYS A 59 -0.98 -12.86 -2.25
C CYS A 59 -2.37 -13.46 -2.53
N LYS A 60 -2.52 -14.78 -2.32
CA LYS A 60 -3.81 -15.46 -2.49
C LYS A 60 -4.83 -15.08 -1.42
N ALA A 61 -4.36 -14.87 -0.19
CA ALA A 61 -5.20 -14.42 0.91
C ALA A 61 -5.61 -12.94 0.80
N ALA A 62 -4.85 -12.14 0.05
CA ALA A 62 -5.09 -10.71 -0.13
C ALA A 62 -6.25 -10.43 -1.11
N SER A 63 -6.95 -9.31 -0.87
CA SER A 63 -7.95 -8.77 -1.81
C SER A 63 -7.30 -8.25 -3.10
N ASP A 64 -8.08 -8.11 -4.17
CA ASP A 64 -7.59 -7.58 -5.45
C ASP A 64 -6.93 -6.19 -5.33
N SER A 65 -7.50 -5.30 -4.51
CA SER A 65 -6.95 -3.96 -4.25
C SER A 65 -5.63 -4.00 -3.48
N ALA A 66 -5.44 -4.96 -2.57
CA ALA A 66 -4.19 -5.13 -1.82
C ALA A 66 -3.08 -5.67 -2.73
N ARG A 67 -3.42 -6.60 -3.65
CA ARG A 67 -2.51 -7.03 -4.72
C ARG A 67 -2.13 -5.85 -5.65
N GLY A 68 -3.08 -4.99 -5.96
CA GLY A 68 -2.84 -3.72 -6.67
C GLY A 68 -1.87 -2.79 -5.94
N CYS A 69 -2.01 -2.66 -4.62
CA CYS A 69 -1.09 -1.88 -3.77
C CYS A 69 0.35 -2.37 -3.90
N VAL A 70 0.54 -3.69 -3.80
CA VAL A 70 1.86 -4.33 -3.94
C VAL A 70 2.47 -4.00 -5.30
N MET A 71 1.69 -4.09 -6.38
CA MET A 71 2.15 -3.80 -7.75
C MET A 71 2.51 -2.32 -7.96
N ALA A 72 1.83 -1.40 -7.27
CA ALA A 72 2.16 0.02 -7.32
C ALA A 72 3.36 0.41 -6.44
N ALA A 73 3.68 -0.39 -5.42
CA ALA A 73 4.79 -0.12 -4.50
C ALA A 73 6.13 -0.30 -5.20
N THR A 74 6.98 0.73 -5.21
CA THR A 74 8.33 0.68 -5.81
C THR A 74 9.45 0.68 -4.77
N LYS A 75 9.11 0.92 -3.51
CA LYS A 75 10.04 1.00 -2.38
C LYS A 75 9.58 0.07 -1.25
N LYS A 76 10.55 -0.46 -0.50
CA LYS A 76 10.31 -1.40 0.61
C LYS A 76 9.32 -0.85 1.65
N GLY A 77 9.47 0.42 2.02
CA GLY A 77 8.57 1.07 2.97
C GLY A 77 7.14 1.23 2.45
N GLN A 78 6.95 1.42 1.15
CA GLN A 78 5.62 1.47 0.54
C GLN A 78 4.97 0.09 0.52
N LEU A 79 5.76 -0.94 0.19
CA LEU A 79 5.27 -2.31 0.18
C LEU A 79 4.82 -2.78 1.57
N ALA A 80 5.51 -2.34 2.63
CA ALA A 80 5.13 -2.61 4.02
C ALA A 80 3.82 -1.93 4.46
N GLN A 81 3.23 -1.05 3.64
CA GLN A 81 1.90 -0.48 3.88
C GLN A 81 0.79 -1.29 3.16
N CYS A 82 1.17 -2.25 2.31
CA CYS A 82 0.25 -3.08 1.53
C CYS A 82 0.03 -4.48 2.11
N LEU A 83 0.93 -4.92 2.99
CA LEU A 83 0.99 -6.26 3.59
C LEU A 83 0.49 -6.22 5.04
#